data_AF-A0A3A9BV47-F1
#
_entry.id   AF-A0A3A9BV47-F1
#
_cell.length_a   1.000
_cell.length_b   1.000
_cell.length_c   1.000
_cell.angle_alpha   90.00
_cell.angle_beta   90.00
_cell.angle_gamma   90.00
#
_symmetry.space_group_name_H-M   'P 1'
#
loop_
_entity.id
_entity.type
_entity.pdbx_description
1 polymer ?
#
loop_
_entity_poly.entity_id
_entity_poly.type
_entity_poly.pdbx_seq_one_letter_code
_entity_poly.pdbx_strand_id
1 'polypeptide(L)'
;MALDFKQGISKQITKLNMKTSTFLEENKIKTFIGTLENDIRDLKVKAGELGYQMWRSGNFDPNQLIPLYKEISTKEAQIQEQEQQMKEIVAKNQQVLGQTSSESLSSAPGNAVICPKCGASCPANVNFCKKCGNKLH
;
A
#
# COMPACT_ATOMS: atom_id res chain seq x y z
N MET A 1 8.33 -8.32 -43.70
CA MET A 1 8.50 -8.43 -42.23
C MET A 1 7.64 -7.35 -41.58
N ALA A 2 6.43 -7.67 -41.16
CA ALA A 2 5.49 -6.71 -40.57
C ALA A 2 4.72 -7.38 -39.42
N LEU A 3 5.41 -7.75 -38.35
CA LEU A 3 4.82 -8.42 -37.20
C LEU A 3 5.63 -8.06 -35.93
N ASP A 4 5.53 -6.83 -35.42
CA ASP A 4 5.97 -6.58 -34.03
C ASP A 4 5.38 -5.35 -33.31
N PHE A 5 4.41 -4.63 -33.90
CA PHE A 5 3.78 -3.49 -33.21
C PHE A 5 2.51 -3.85 -32.41
N LYS A 6 1.83 -4.95 -32.78
CA LYS A 6 0.57 -5.38 -32.15
C LYS A 6 0.75 -6.06 -30.77
N GLN A 7 1.95 -6.53 -30.42
CA GLN A 7 2.22 -7.15 -29.11
C GLN A 7 2.55 -6.13 -28.00
N GLY A 8 3.02 -4.93 -28.33
CA GLY A 8 3.35 -3.89 -27.35
C GLY A 8 2.12 -3.21 -26.75
N ILE A 9 1.13 -2.91 -27.59
CA ILE A 9 -0.09 -2.18 -27.19
C ILE A 9 -0.99 -3.05 -26.32
N SER A 10 -1.14 -4.34 -26.62
CA SER A 10 -1.97 -5.27 -25.84
C SER A 10 -1.46 -5.41 -24.40
N LYS A 11 -0.14 -5.57 -24.20
CA LYS A 11 0.48 -5.60 -22.86
C LYS A 11 0.31 -4.29 -22.09
N GLN A 12 0.29 -3.16 -22.79
CA GLN A 12 0.14 -1.83 -22.19
C GLN A 12 -1.32 -1.53 -21.77
N ILE A 13 -2.30 -1.98 -22.56
CA ILE A 13 -3.73 -1.89 -22.24
C ILE A 13 -4.09 -2.81 -21.06
N THR A 14 -3.51 -4.01 -20.98
CA THR A 14 -3.72 -4.90 -19.82
C THR A 14 -3.12 -4.32 -18.53
N LYS A 15 -1.94 -3.67 -18.60
CA LYS A 15 -1.31 -2.98 -17.45
C LYS A 15 -2.14 -1.83 -16.90
N LEU A 16 -2.79 -1.05 -17.75
CA LEU A 16 -3.62 0.09 -17.32
C LEU A 16 -4.94 -0.35 -16.69
N ASN A 17 -5.55 -1.44 -17.19
CA ASN A 17 -6.81 -1.95 -16.65
C ASN A 17 -6.61 -2.60 -15.26
N MET A 18 -5.55 -3.39 -15.08
CA MET A 18 -5.24 -4.02 -13.79
C MET A 18 -4.85 -3.02 -12.69
N LYS A 19 -4.14 -1.94 -13.01
CA LYS A 19 -3.77 -0.90 -12.03
C LYS A 19 -4.99 -0.18 -11.42
N THR A 20 -6.02 0.08 -12.23
CA THR A 20 -7.24 0.75 -11.79
C THR A 20 -8.07 -0.15 -10.85
N SER A 21 -8.19 -1.46 -11.15
CA SER A 21 -8.91 -2.40 -10.30
C SER A 21 -8.23 -2.59 -8.94
N THR A 22 -6.91 -2.83 -8.94
CA THR A 22 -6.12 -3.06 -7.73
C THR A 22 -6.10 -1.83 -6.80
N PHE A 23 -5.98 -0.63 -7.34
CA PHE A 23 -6.02 0.60 -6.53
C PHE A 23 -7.38 0.78 -5.83
N LEU A 24 -8.48 0.44 -6.49
CA LEU A 24 -9.82 0.52 -5.89
C LEU A 24 -10.01 -0.52 -4.78
N GLU A 25 -9.49 -1.73 -4.96
CA GLU A 25 -9.50 -2.78 -3.93
C GLU A 25 -8.66 -2.38 -2.71
N GLU A 26 -7.47 -1.79 -2.92
CA GLU A 26 -6.60 -1.31 -1.85
C GLU A 26 -7.30 -0.23 -0.99
N ASN A 27 -7.97 0.74 -1.64
CA ASN A 27 -8.68 1.80 -0.92
C ASN A 27 -9.93 1.30 -0.18
N LYS A 28 -10.65 0.32 -0.74
CA LYS A 28 -11.79 -0.31 -0.06
C LYS A 28 -11.34 -1.03 1.21
N ILE A 29 -10.26 -1.81 1.12
CA ILE A 29 -9.70 -2.53 2.26
C ILE A 29 -9.23 -1.54 3.33
N LYS A 30 -8.48 -0.50 2.96
CA LYS A 30 -8.07 0.56 3.92
C LYS A 30 -9.26 1.22 4.62
N THR A 31 -10.33 1.52 3.88
CA THR A 31 -11.53 2.11 4.47
C THR A 31 -12.20 1.15 5.45
N PHE A 32 -12.28 -0.14 5.10
CA PHE A 32 -12.86 -1.16 5.98
C PHE A 32 -12.02 -1.39 7.24
N ILE A 33 -10.69 -1.43 7.12
CA ILE A 33 -9.77 -1.46 8.26
C ILE A 33 -10.03 -0.27 9.18
N GLY A 34 -10.08 0.95 8.62
CA GLY A 34 -10.35 2.16 9.42
C GLY A 34 -11.69 2.10 10.18
N THR A 35 -12.74 1.55 9.56
CA THR A 35 -14.02 1.32 10.23
C THR A 35 -13.90 0.29 11.35
N LEU A 36 -13.25 -0.85 11.11
CA LEU A 36 -13.05 -1.88 12.14
C LEU A 36 -12.20 -1.37 13.30
N GLU A 37 -11.17 -0.56 13.03
CA GLU A 37 -10.34 0.07 14.06
C GLU A 37 -11.17 1.04 14.92
N ASN A 38 -12.06 1.83 14.30
CA ASN A 38 -12.96 2.72 15.03
C ASN A 38 -13.91 1.90 15.93
N ASP A 39 -14.53 0.86 15.38
CA ASP A 39 -15.41 -0.04 16.14
C ASP A 39 -14.67 -0.67 17.35
N ILE A 40 -13.43 -1.14 17.15
CA ILE A 40 -12.61 -1.71 18.22
C ILE A 40 -12.36 -0.67 19.32
N ARG A 41 -12.05 0.58 18.96
CA ARG A 41 -11.87 1.65 19.95
C ARG A 41 -13.15 1.89 20.74
N ASP A 42 -14.29 1.97 20.07
CA ASP A 42 -15.58 2.17 20.73
C ASP A 42 -15.94 1.00 21.66
N LEU A 43 -15.67 -0.24 21.24
CA LEU A 43 -15.86 -1.43 22.07
C LEU A 43 -14.94 -1.44 23.29
N LYS A 44 -13.67 -1.03 23.14
CA LYS A 44 -12.72 -0.91 24.26
C LYS A 44 -13.19 0.13 25.28
N VAL A 45 -13.71 1.28 24.83
CA VAL A 45 -14.30 2.30 25.69
C VAL A 45 -15.54 1.76 26.42
N LYS A 46 -16.46 1.11 25.69
CA LYS A 46 -17.67 0.50 26.28
C LYS A 46 -17.32 -0.57 27.32
N ALA A 47 -16.35 -1.43 27.04
CA ALA A 47 -15.90 -2.46 27.98
C ALA A 47 -15.29 -1.83 29.25
N GLY A 48 -14.51 -0.76 29.11
CA GLY A 48 -13.97 -0.01 30.23
C GLY A 48 -15.07 0.64 31.09
N GLU A 49 -16.04 1.30 30.46
CA GLU A 49 -17.17 1.92 31.15
C GLU A 49 -18.01 0.88 31.89
N LEU A 50 -18.39 -0.22 31.23
CA LEU A 50 -19.15 -1.30 31.84
C LEU A 50 -18.38 -1.91 33.02
N GLY A 51 -17.08 -2.19 32.83
CA GLY A 51 -16.21 -2.73 33.87
C GLY A 51 -16.11 -1.81 35.07
N TYR A 52 -15.96 -0.51 34.84
CA TYR A 52 -15.91 0.48 35.92
C TYR A 52 -17.25 0.60 36.65
N GLN A 53 -18.38 0.60 35.93
CA GLN A 53 -19.71 0.61 36.55
C GLN A 53 -19.95 -0.62 37.42
N MET A 54 -19.56 -1.81 36.94
CA MET A 54 -19.68 -3.06 37.69
C MET A 54 -18.75 -3.10 38.91
N TRP A 55 -17.54 -2.55 38.79
CA TRP A 55 -16.65 -2.40 39.94
C TRP A 55 -17.22 -1.43 40.98
N ARG A 56 -17.75 -0.28 40.53
CA ARG A 56 -18.35 0.74 41.39
C ARG A 56 -19.61 0.25 42.11
N SER A 57 -20.41 -0.61 41.46
CA SER A 57 -21.58 -1.23 42.08
C SER A 57 -21.23 -2.37 43.04
N GLY A 58 -19.95 -2.78 43.12
CA GLY A 58 -19.49 -3.89 43.95
C GLY A 58 -19.88 -5.27 43.41
N ASN A 59 -20.44 -5.34 42.20
CA ASN A 59 -20.82 -6.57 41.52
C ASN A 59 -20.04 -6.70 40.22
N PHE A 60 -18.71 -6.84 40.34
CA PHE A 60 -17.86 -7.05 39.19
C PHE A 60 -18.03 -8.48 38.66
N ASP A 61 -18.78 -8.62 37.57
CA ASP A 61 -18.91 -9.87 36.86
C ASP A 61 -18.10 -9.84 35.55
N PRO A 62 -17.03 -10.63 35.44
CA PRO A 62 -16.21 -10.69 34.23
C PRO A 62 -16.98 -11.23 33.02
N ASN A 63 -18.02 -12.07 33.22
CA ASN A 63 -18.74 -12.70 32.12
C ASN A 63 -19.49 -11.68 31.25
N GLN A 64 -19.88 -10.54 31.83
CA GLN A 64 -20.45 -9.42 31.09
C GLN A 64 -19.45 -8.74 30.13
N LEU A 65 -18.14 -8.82 30.41
CA LEU A 65 -17.10 -8.24 29.54
C LEU A 65 -16.58 -9.20 28.48
N ILE A 66 -16.63 -10.52 28.74
CA ILE A 66 -16.24 -11.57 27.78
C ILE A 66 -16.82 -11.37 26.37
N PRO A 67 -18.13 -11.09 26.17
CA PRO A 67 -18.67 -10.91 24.82
C PRO A 67 -18.04 -9.72 24.10
N LEU A 68 -17.78 -8.62 24.81
CA LEU A 68 -17.13 -7.43 24.24
C LEU A 68 -15.70 -7.74 23.81
N TYR A 69 -14.93 -8.46 24.64
CA TYR A 69 -13.56 -8.87 24.30
C TYR A 69 -13.51 -9.86 23.14
N LYS A 70 -14.48 -10.79 23.08
CA LYS A 70 -14.58 -11.73 21.97
C LYS A 70 -14.89 -11.02 20.66
N GLU A 71 -15.76 -10.01 20.68
CA GLU A 71 -16.05 -9.19 19.51
C GLU A 71 -14.84 -8.38 19.06
N ILE A 72 -14.11 -7.76 20.00
CA ILE A 72 -12.84 -7.07 19.73
C ILE A 72 -11.83 -8.01 19.06
N SER A 73 -11.59 -9.18 19.64
CA SER A 73 -10.66 -10.17 19.09
C SER A 73 -11.05 -10.63 17.68
N THR A 74 -12.35 -10.79 17.44
CA THR A 74 -12.88 -11.14 16.12
C THR A 74 -12.59 -10.04 15.09
N LYS A 75 -12.83 -8.78 15.44
CA LYS A 75 -12.53 -7.64 14.57
C LYS A 75 -11.02 -7.45 14.35
N GLU A 76 -10.20 -7.68 15.37
CA GLU A 76 -8.73 -7.66 15.25
C GLU A 76 -8.24 -8.76 14.28
N ALA A 77 -8.81 -9.95 14.33
CA ALA A 77 -8.52 -11.01 13.36
C ALA A 77 -8.93 -10.64 11.92
N GLN A 78 -10.08 -9.97 11.75
CA GLN A 78 -10.52 -9.47 10.44
C GLN A 78 -9.56 -8.42 9.88
N ILE A 79 -9.06 -7.50 10.71
CA ILE A 79 -8.05 -6.52 10.29
C ILE A 79 -6.78 -7.24 9.81
N GLN A 80 -6.27 -8.19 10.60
CA GLN A 80 -5.08 -8.96 10.22
C GLN A 80 -5.25 -9.70 8.89
N GLU A 81 -6.42 -10.30 8.64
CA GLU A 81 -6.72 -10.95 7.37
C GLU A 81 -6.76 -9.94 6.20
N GLN A 82 -7.40 -8.79 6.39
CA GLN A 82 -7.47 -7.71 5.41
C GLN A 82 -6.08 -7.13 5.08
N GLU A 83 -5.22 -6.93 6.09
CA GLU A 83 -3.84 -6.49 5.91
C GLU A 83 -3.00 -7.53 5.14
N GLN A 84 -3.24 -8.82 5.38
CA GLN A 84 -2.57 -9.89 4.65
C GLN A 84 -3.04 -9.94 3.18
N GLN A 85 -4.33 -9.77 2.92
CA GLN A 85 -4.87 -9.65 1.55
C GLN A 85 -4.25 -8.48 0.80
N MET A 86 -4.12 -7.32 1.46
CA MET A 86 -3.43 -6.14 0.91
C MET A 86 -1.98 -6.44 0.52
N LYS A 87 -1.24 -7.10 1.42
CA LYS A 87 0.16 -7.48 1.19
C LYS A 87 0.31 -8.42 0.00
N GLU A 88 -0.59 -9.39 -0.13
CA GLU A 88 -0.60 -10.33 -1.25
C GLU A 88 -0.93 -9.65 -2.58
N ILE A 89 -1.92 -8.75 -2.59
CA ILE A 89 -2.30 -7.96 -3.77
C ILE A 89 -1.12 -7.12 -4.26
N VAL A 90 -0.41 -6.44 -3.35
CA VAL A 90 0.79 -5.66 -3.67
C VAL A 90 1.91 -6.55 -4.21
N ALA A 91 2.17 -7.69 -3.56
CA ALA A 91 3.22 -8.63 -3.98
C ALA A 91 2.96 -9.22 -5.38
N LYS A 92 1.72 -9.65 -5.65
CA LYS A 92 1.30 -10.15 -6.97
C LYS A 92 1.44 -9.07 -8.04
N ASN A 93 1.09 -7.81 -7.73
CA ASN A 93 1.27 -6.70 -8.67
C ASN A 93 2.75 -6.46 -9.00
N GLN A 94 3.62 -6.53 -7.99
CA GLN A 94 5.06 -6.30 -8.14
C GLN A 94 5.76 -7.42 -8.95
N GLN A 95 5.36 -8.69 -8.76
CA GLN A 95 5.93 -9.83 -9.49
C GLN A 95 5.59 -9.80 -10.99
N VAL A 96 4.39 -9.36 -11.36
CA VAL A 96 3.99 -9.16 -12.76
C VAL A 96 4.79 -8.02 -13.44
N LEU A 97 5.27 -7.05 -12.66
CA LEU A 97 6.08 -5.93 -13.16
C LEU A 97 7.59 -6.27 -13.22
N GLY A 98 8.10 -7.14 -12.36
CA GLY A 98 9.53 -7.47 -12.23
C GLY A 98 10.15 -8.31 -13.35
N GLN A 99 9.36 -8.96 -14.20
CA GLN A 99 9.88 -9.84 -15.27
C GLN A 99 10.11 -9.12 -16.62
N THR A 100 9.94 -7.79 -16.70
CA THR A 100 10.18 -7.01 -17.94
C THR A 100 11.18 -5.87 -17.77
N SER A 101 12.08 -5.97 -16.79
CA SER A 101 13.21 -5.03 -16.63
C SER A 101 14.54 -5.75 -16.40
N SER A 102 14.68 -6.93 -17.01
CA SER A 102 15.99 -7.53 -17.25
C SER A 102 16.39 -7.29 -18.71
N GLU A 103 16.52 -6.01 -19.07
CA GLU A 103 17.24 -5.60 -20.27
C GLU A 103 18.22 -4.50 -19.89
N SER A 104 19.45 -4.95 -19.68
CA SER A 104 20.68 -4.35 -20.23
C SER A 104 20.95 -2.87 -19.92
N LEU A 105 21.67 -2.62 -18.82
CA LEU A 105 22.53 -1.44 -18.67
C LEU A 105 23.99 -1.88 -18.65
N SER A 106 24.42 -2.51 -19.74
CA SER A 106 25.81 -2.48 -20.17
C SER A 106 25.89 -1.54 -21.36
N SER A 107 26.39 -0.31 -21.14
CA SER A 107 27.06 0.52 -22.15
C SER A 107 27.72 1.74 -21.50
N ALA A 108 29.04 1.62 -21.31
CA ALA A 108 30.09 2.63 -21.45
C ALA A 108 30.07 3.96 -20.63
N PRO A 109 31.26 4.44 -20.19
CA PRO A 109 31.41 5.67 -19.43
C PRO A 109 31.33 6.89 -20.35
N GLY A 110 30.26 7.67 -20.25
CA GLY A 110 30.11 8.94 -20.96
C GLY A 110 29.43 9.97 -20.08
N ASN A 111 30.24 10.82 -19.42
CA ASN A 111 29.90 12.02 -18.65
C ASN A 111 28.45 12.09 -18.13
N ALA A 112 28.22 11.58 -16.92
CA ALA A 112 27.06 11.98 -16.15
C ALA A 112 27.37 13.30 -15.41
N VAL A 113 26.50 14.29 -15.56
CA VAL A 113 26.56 15.58 -14.86
C VAL A 113 25.74 15.49 -13.58
N ILE A 114 26.32 15.86 -12.45
CA ILE A 114 25.61 15.88 -11.17
C ILE A 114 24.89 17.21 -11.02
N CYS A 115 23.61 17.17 -10.69
CA CYS A 115 22.83 18.38 -10.44
C CYS A 115 23.28 19.08 -9.14
N PRO A 116 23.65 20.37 -9.17
CA PRO A 116 24.11 21.08 -7.97
C PRO A 116 23.00 21.34 -6.94
N LYS A 117 21.72 21.27 -7.36
CA LYS A 117 20.58 21.55 -6.48
C LYS A 117 20.08 20.32 -5.72
N CYS A 118 20.11 19.14 -6.34
CA CYS A 118 19.50 17.92 -5.75
C CYS A 118 20.45 16.72 -5.68
N GLY A 119 21.68 16.84 -6.17
CA GLY A 119 22.65 15.75 -6.19
C GLY A 119 22.33 14.61 -7.17
N ALA A 120 21.29 14.74 -7.99
CA ALA A 120 20.92 13.70 -8.94
C ALA A 120 21.89 13.63 -10.13
N SER A 121 22.35 12.42 -10.44
CA SER A 121 23.13 12.12 -11.64
C SER A 121 22.24 12.20 -12.89
N CYS A 122 22.58 13.13 -13.79
CA CYS A 122 21.85 13.40 -15.03
C CYS A 122 22.77 13.15 -16.24
N PRO A 123 22.27 12.57 -17.35
CA PRO A 123 23.09 12.38 -18.54
C PRO A 123 23.50 13.73 -19.16
N ALA A 124 24.75 13.89 -19.65
CA ALA A 124 25.28 15.18 -20.14
C ALA A 124 24.48 15.85 -21.28
N ASN A 125 23.57 15.14 -21.93
CA ASN A 125 22.72 15.67 -23.01
C ASN A 125 21.53 16.52 -22.52
N VAL A 126 21.23 16.57 -21.23
CA VAL A 126 19.97 17.21 -20.75
C VAL A 126 20.18 18.65 -20.28
N ASN A 127 19.37 19.57 -20.81
CA ASN A 127 19.35 20.97 -20.40
C ASN A 127 18.79 21.18 -18.98
N PHE A 128 17.95 20.25 -18.50
CA PHE A 128 17.27 20.34 -17.22
C PHE A 128 17.35 19.02 -16.45
N CYS A 129 17.48 19.13 -15.13
CA CYS A 129 17.46 17.99 -14.23
C CYS A 129 16.07 17.35 -14.21
N LYS A 130 15.99 16.08 -14.61
CA LYS A 130 14.72 15.31 -14.60
C LYS A 130 14.15 15.06 -13.20
N LYS A 131 14.91 15.35 -12.13
CA LYS A 131 14.49 15.18 -10.74
C LYS A 131 13.94 16.45 -10.10
N CYS A 132 14.58 17.60 -10.33
CA CYS A 132 14.22 18.85 -9.65
C CYS A 132 13.91 20.02 -10.61
N GLY A 133 13.98 19.81 -11.92
CA GLY A 133 13.74 20.83 -12.95
C GLY A 133 14.82 21.90 -13.08
N ASN A 134 15.92 21.80 -12.32
CA ASN A 134 17.00 22.79 -12.38
C ASN A 134 17.74 22.75 -13.72
N LYS A 135 18.04 23.91 -14.28
CA LYS A 135 18.83 24.00 -15.51
C LYS A 135 20.27 23.56 -15.24
N LEU A 136 20.81 22.67 -16.08
CA LEU A 136 22.17 22.10 -15.93
C LEU A 136 23.16 22.68 -16.94
N HIS A 137 22.70 23.57 -17.83
CA HIS A 137 23.46 24.22 -18.89
C HIS A 137 23.08 25.70 -19.05
#